data_AF-A0A829Y9R6-F1
#
_entry.id   AF-A0A829Y9R6-F1
#
_cell.length_a   1.000
_cell.length_b   1.000
_cell.length_c   1.000
_cell.angle_alpha   90.00
_cell.angle_beta   90.00
_cell.angle_gamma   90.00
#
_symmetry.space_group_name_H-M   'P 1'
#
loop_
_entity.id
_entity.type
_entity.pdbx_description
1 polymer ?
#
loop_
_entity_poly.entity_id
_entity_poly.type
_entity_poly.pdbx_seq_one_letter_code
_entity_poly.pdbx_strand_id
1 'polypeptide(L)'
;MIGQQLCPFAAGPYRTGRVRFCINAQPSPAGLLEELCRELQMLRDADPLQCETTLLIHPQVLTEFLDYNDFLDECDVAVAELGLEGELQVASFHPKYRFAGTHEHDITNFTNRSPYPMLHLLREASISRAVESFPGIDEIAPRNMETLRRLGHEGWRRLWIE
;
A
#
# COMPACT_ATOMS: atom_id res chain seq x y z
N MET A 1 -1.69 -4.98 -8.75
CA MET A 1 -1.78 -5.64 -7.42
C MET A 1 -2.80 -6.78 -7.39
N ILE A 2 -4.11 -6.53 -7.42
CA ILE A 2 -5.13 -7.60 -7.24
C ILE A 2 -5.27 -8.50 -8.48
N GLY A 3 -5.37 -7.93 -9.70
CA GLY A 3 -5.55 -8.71 -10.93
C GLY A 3 -4.40 -9.68 -11.25
N GLN A 4 -3.17 -9.30 -10.90
CA GLN A 4 -1.97 -10.13 -11.07
C GLN A 4 -1.63 -10.98 -9.85
N GLN A 5 -2.51 -11.01 -8.83
CA GLN A 5 -2.31 -11.75 -7.57
C GLN A 5 -0.98 -11.43 -6.87
N LEU A 6 -0.48 -10.21 -7.03
CA LEU A 6 0.79 -9.76 -6.42
C LEU A 6 0.64 -9.59 -4.90
N CYS A 7 -0.57 -9.35 -4.40
CA CYS A 7 -0.84 -9.39 -2.98
C CYS A 7 -2.01 -10.34 -2.71
N PRO A 8 -1.77 -11.50 -2.07
CA PRO A 8 -2.85 -12.43 -1.75
C PRO A 8 -3.83 -11.84 -0.73
N PHE A 9 -3.42 -10.81 0.01
CA PHE A 9 -4.17 -10.21 1.11
C PHE A 9 -5.15 -9.13 0.65
N ALA A 10 -4.93 -8.53 -0.52
CA ALA A 10 -5.75 -7.42 -1.00
C ALA A 10 -7.09 -7.88 -1.61
N ALA A 11 -7.16 -9.09 -2.15
CA ALA A 11 -8.29 -9.51 -2.98
C ALA A 11 -9.57 -9.82 -2.18
N GLY A 12 -9.44 -10.38 -0.98
CA GLY A 12 -10.57 -10.72 -0.09
C GLY A 12 -11.33 -9.48 0.39
N PRO A 13 -10.66 -8.54 1.09
CA PRO A 13 -11.26 -7.29 1.51
C PRO A 13 -11.85 -6.49 0.35
N TYR A 14 -11.16 -6.43 -0.79
CA TYR A 14 -11.65 -5.70 -1.96
C TYR A 14 -12.95 -6.29 -2.52
N ARG A 15 -13.02 -7.61 -2.73
CA ARG A 15 -14.23 -8.27 -3.25
C ARG A 15 -15.41 -8.22 -2.30
N THR A 16 -15.16 -8.10 -1.00
CA THR A 16 -16.19 -8.04 0.04
C THR A 16 -16.58 -6.62 0.42
N GLY A 17 -16.03 -5.59 -0.24
CA GLY A 17 -16.36 -4.19 0.02
C GLY A 17 -15.81 -3.65 1.34
N ARG A 18 -14.81 -4.33 1.94
CA ARG A 18 -14.20 -3.97 3.24
C ARG A 18 -12.92 -3.15 3.10
N VAL A 19 -12.70 -2.57 1.92
CA VAL A 19 -11.65 -1.59 1.66
C VAL A 19 -12.30 -0.22 1.65
N ARG A 20 -11.92 0.63 2.59
CA ARG A 20 -12.27 2.04 2.54
C ARG A 20 -11.31 2.78 1.63
N PHE A 21 -11.84 3.62 0.75
CA PHE A 21 -11.05 4.53 -0.07
C PHE A 21 -11.22 5.94 0.46
N CYS A 22 -10.13 6.57 0.88
CA CYS A 22 -10.11 7.96 1.31
C CYS A 22 -9.25 8.76 0.32
N ILE A 23 -9.81 9.83 -0.25
CA ILE A 23 -9.04 10.74 -1.10
C ILE A 23 -8.68 11.96 -0.25
N ASN A 24 -7.39 12.15 0.00
CA ASN A 24 -6.89 13.32 0.69
C ASN A 24 -7.17 14.58 -0.15
N ALA A 25 -7.80 15.57 0.48
CA ALA A 25 -8.07 16.88 -0.12
C ALA A 25 -7.06 17.95 0.32
N GLN A 26 -6.17 17.65 1.27
CA GLN A 26 -5.21 18.61 1.80
C GLN A 26 -4.05 18.85 0.83
N PRO A 27 -3.68 20.11 0.55
CA PRO A 27 -2.64 20.46 -0.41
C PRO A 27 -1.24 20.55 0.21
N SER A 28 -1.02 19.95 1.39
CA SER A 28 0.30 19.94 2.05
C SER A 28 0.62 18.58 2.71
N PRO A 29 1.90 18.24 2.91
CA PRO A 29 2.31 17.07 3.69
C PRO A 29 1.77 17.07 5.13
N ALA A 30 1.79 18.23 5.79
CA ALA A 30 1.23 18.36 7.14
C ALA A 30 -0.27 18.03 7.18
N GLY A 31 -1.05 18.52 6.20
CA GLY A 31 -2.47 18.16 6.13
C GLY A 31 -2.70 16.70 5.76
N LEU A 32 -1.81 16.09 4.96
CA LEU A 32 -1.83 14.64 4.73
C LEU A 32 -1.55 13.84 6.01
N LEU A 33 -0.63 14.30 6.86
CA LEU A 33 -0.34 13.67 8.15
C LEU A 33 -1.57 13.71 9.07
N GLU A 34 -2.29 14.84 9.12
CA GLU A 34 -3.56 14.94 9.85
C GLU A 34 -4.62 13.95 9.31
N GLU A 35 -4.70 13.80 7.99
CA GLU A 35 -5.58 12.84 7.33
C GLU A 35 -5.20 11.39 7.66
N LEU A 36 -3.90 11.08 7.64
CA LEU A 36 -3.34 9.79 8.01
C LEU A 36 -3.71 9.43 9.45
N CYS A 37 -3.46 10.32 10.42
CA CYS A 37 -3.81 10.10 11.81
C CYS A 37 -5.30 9.80 12.01
N ARG A 38 -6.16 10.54 11.30
CA ARG A 38 -7.62 10.34 11.37
C ARG A 38 -8.05 9.00 10.79
N GLU A 39 -7.50 8.62 9.64
CA GLU A 39 -7.81 7.33 9.01
C GLU A 39 -7.23 6.14 9.78
N LEU A 40 -6.08 6.30 10.45
CA LEU A 40 -5.53 5.30 11.39
C LEU A 40 -6.47 5.08 12.57
N GLN A 41 -6.90 6.15 13.24
CA GLN A 41 -7.85 6.07 14.37
C GLN A 41 -9.20 5.48 13.94
N MET A 42 -9.73 5.93 12.79
CA MET A 42 -10.97 5.39 12.24
C MET A 42 -10.85 3.90 11.96
N LEU A 43 -9.74 3.46 11.35
CA LEU A 43 -9.52 2.05 11.06
C LEU A 43 -9.38 1.25 12.36
N ARG A 44 -8.65 1.74 13.37
CA ARG A 44 -8.58 1.10 14.69
C ARG A 44 -9.98 0.86 15.26
N ASP A 45 -10.83 1.88 15.26
CA ASP A 45 -12.14 1.87 15.92
C ASP A 45 -13.22 1.15 15.11
N ALA A 46 -13.04 0.98 13.79
CA ALA A 46 -13.99 0.29 12.93
C ALA A 46 -14.00 -1.23 13.18
N ASP A 47 -15.18 -1.85 13.05
CA ASP A 47 -15.32 -3.31 13.00
C ASP A 47 -14.57 -3.88 11.77
N PRO A 48 -13.60 -4.81 11.92
CA PRO A 48 -12.89 -5.46 10.81
C PRO A 48 -13.81 -6.18 9.80
N LEU A 49 -15.03 -6.57 10.21
CA LEU A 49 -16.02 -7.15 9.30
C LEU A 49 -16.72 -6.10 8.43
N GLN A 50 -16.63 -4.82 8.78
CA GLN A 50 -17.15 -3.69 8.00
C GLN A 50 -16.03 -2.96 7.25
N CYS A 51 -14.90 -2.72 7.90
CA CYS A 51 -13.72 -2.06 7.32
C CYS A 51 -12.44 -2.77 7.78
N GLU A 52 -11.81 -3.48 6.85
CA GLU A 52 -10.60 -4.24 7.14
C GLU A 52 -9.33 -3.46 6.83
N THR A 53 -9.36 -2.60 5.81
CA THR A 53 -8.20 -1.78 5.39
C THR A 53 -8.65 -0.44 4.85
N THR A 54 -7.77 0.56 4.91
CA THR A 54 -7.99 1.87 4.27
C THR A 54 -6.91 2.14 3.22
N LEU A 55 -7.32 2.56 2.03
CA LEU A 55 -6.42 3.14 1.03
C LEU A 55 -6.57 4.65 1.03
N LEU A 56 -5.55 5.34 1.54
CA LEU A 56 -5.45 6.80 1.57
C LEU A 56 -4.72 7.27 0.31
N ILE A 57 -5.43 7.97 -0.58
CA ILE A 57 -4.98 8.37 -1.91
C ILE A 57 -4.75 9.88 -1.90
N HIS A 58 -3.56 10.34 -2.26
CA HIS A 58 -3.18 11.75 -2.14
C HIS A 58 -2.58 12.29 -3.45
N PRO A 59 -3.42 12.56 -4.48
CA PRO A 59 -2.94 12.85 -5.83
C PRO A 59 -2.28 14.23 -5.99
N GLN A 60 -2.44 15.12 -5.01
CA GLN A 60 -1.98 16.52 -5.09
C GLN A 60 -0.71 16.81 -4.27
N VAL A 61 -0.27 15.88 -3.43
CA VAL A 61 0.85 16.06 -2.50
C VAL A 61 1.78 14.85 -2.54
N LEU A 62 3.07 15.08 -2.31
CA LEU A 62 4.10 14.05 -2.37
C LEU A 62 4.11 13.31 -3.72
N THR A 63 3.98 14.08 -4.81
CA THR A 63 4.07 13.54 -6.19
C THR A 63 5.50 13.29 -6.64
N GLU A 64 6.47 13.90 -5.94
CA GLU A 64 7.88 13.60 -6.08
C GLU A 64 8.29 12.49 -5.11
N PHE A 65 8.97 11.47 -5.63
CA PHE A 65 9.20 10.24 -4.88
C PHE A 65 10.16 10.40 -3.72
N LEU A 66 11.13 11.31 -3.80
CA LEU A 66 12.07 11.54 -2.71
C LEU A 66 11.35 12.16 -1.52
N ASP A 67 10.59 13.23 -1.73
CA ASP A 67 9.75 13.84 -0.71
C ASP A 67 8.74 12.83 -0.11
N TYR A 68 8.14 11.98 -0.96
CA TYR A 68 7.28 10.90 -0.51
C TYR A 68 8.02 9.87 0.36
N ASN A 69 9.24 9.51 -0.02
CA ASN A 69 10.03 8.53 0.71
C ASN A 69 10.45 9.08 2.08
N ASP A 70 10.81 10.35 2.17
CA ASP A 70 11.12 11.03 3.44
C ASP A 70 9.88 11.10 4.35
N PHE A 71 8.69 11.29 3.78
CA PHE A 71 7.42 11.30 4.52
C PHE A 71 7.06 9.93 5.15
N LEU A 72 7.66 8.82 4.69
CA LEU A 72 7.39 7.51 5.30
C LEU A 72 7.89 7.44 6.75
N ASP A 73 8.96 8.17 7.10
CA ASP A 73 9.42 8.27 8.48
C ASP A 73 8.36 8.98 9.36
N GLU A 74 7.66 9.98 8.83
CA GLU A 74 6.54 10.63 9.54
C GLU A 74 5.34 9.70 9.72
N CYS A 75 5.10 8.79 8.77
CA CYS A 75 4.05 7.78 8.88
C CYS A 75 4.34 6.81 10.03
N ASP A 76 5.59 6.34 10.14
CA ASP A 76 6.00 5.43 11.21
C ASP A 76 5.91 6.11 12.58
N VAL A 77 6.32 7.37 12.68
CA VAL A 77 6.15 8.18 13.90
C VAL A 77 4.67 8.32 14.27
N ALA A 78 3.78 8.61 13.31
CA ALA A 78 2.35 8.75 13.58
C ALA A 78 1.72 7.45 14.12
N VAL A 79 2.12 6.29 13.59
CA VAL A 79 1.67 4.97 14.10
C VAL A 79 2.13 4.78 15.55
N ALA A 80 3.39 5.10 15.86
CA ALA A 80 3.94 5.00 17.21
C ALA A 80 3.27 5.95 18.21
N GLU A 81 3.11 7.23 17.85
CA GLU A 81 2.48 8.24 18.72
C GLU A 81 1.01 7.92 19.04
N LEU A 82 0.30 7.27 18.12
CA LEU A 82 -1.07 6.79 18.33
C LEU A 82 -1.15 5.47 19.10
N GLY A 83 -0.02 4.84 19.42
CA GLY A 83 0.06 3.55 20.10
C GLY A 83 -0.45 2.40 19.26
N LEU A 84 -0.27 2.46 17.94
CA LEU A 84 -0.79 1.50 16.96
C LEU A 84 0.27 0.50 16.45
N GLU A 85 1.49 0.56 16.98
CA GLU A 85 2.56 -0.39 16.66
C GLU A 85 2.12 -1.83 17.00
N GLY A 86 2.28 -2.76 16.06
CA GLY A 86 1.80 -4.14 16.22
C GLY A 86 0.30 -4.32 15.96
N GLU A 87 -0.46 -3.23 15.78
CA GLU A 87 -1.89 -3.27 15.46
C GLU A 87 -2.16 -2.89 14.01
N LEU A 88 -1.61 -1.75 13.56
CA LEU A 88 -1.74 -1.23 12.21
C LEU A 88 -0.36 -0.94 11.61
N GLN A 89 -0.22 -1.21 10.32
CA GLN A 89 0.96 -0.85 9.54
C GLN A 89 0.58 -0.07 8.28
N VAL A 90 1.53 0.72 7.79
CA VAL A 90 1.37 1.52 6.57
C VAL A 90 2.21 0.92 5.45
N ALA A 91 1.54 0.41 4.41
CA ALA A 91 2.20 0.00 3.17
C ALA A 91 2.18 1.14 2.15
N SER A 92 3.29 1.33 1.44
CA SER A 92 3.54 2.50 0.61
C SER A 92 3.49 2.19 -0.89
N PHE A 93 2.84 3.07 -1.66
CA PHE A 93 2.77 2.97 -3.12
C PHE A 93 2.89 4.35 -3.78
N HIS A 94 3.62 4.41 -4.89
CA HIS A 94 3.88 5.67 -5.59
C HIS A 94 4.03 5.47 -7.10
N PRO A 95 3.61 6.39 -7.98
CA PRO A 95 3.78 6.24 -9.43
C PRO A 95 5.23 6.06 -9.87
N LYS A 96 6.14 6.72 -9.15
CA LYS A 96 7.59 6.65 -9.36
C LYS A 96 8.31 5.75 -8.33
N TYR A 97 7.60 4.81 -7.68
CA TYR A 97 8.21 3.95 -6.65
C TYR A 97 9.49 3.29 -7.17
N ARG A 98 10.54 3.31 -6.34
CA ARG A 98 11.84 2.70 -6.62
C ARG A 98 12.43 2.12 -5.33
N PHE A 99 12.63 0.80 -5.31
CA PHE A 99 13.34 0.14 -4.22
C PHE A 99 14.82 0.51 -4.21
N ALA A 100 15.42 0.54 -3.02
CA ALA A 100 16.85 0.73 -2.84
C ALA A 100 17.64 -0.30 -3.69
N GLY A 101 18.68 0.17 -4.37
CA GLY A 101 19.53 -0.67 -5.23
C GLY A 101 18.93 -1.05 -6.60
N THR A 102 17.73 -0.60 -6.94
CA THR A 102 17.12 -0.86 -8.27
C THR A 102 17.26 0.34 -9.21
N HIS A 103 17.24 0.06 -10.53
CA HIS A 103 17.13 1.10 -11.55
C HIS A 103 15.71 1.68 -11.58
N GLU A 104 15.55 2.94 -11.98
CA GLU A 104 14.24 3.63 -12.09
C GLU A 104 13.23 2.94 -13.02
N HIS A 105 13.70 2.10 -13.94
CA HIS A 105 12.89 1.36 -14.90
C HIS A 105 12.91 -0.14 -14.65
N ASP A 106 13.44 -0.59 -13.52
CA ASP A 106 13.31 -1.99 -13.13
C ASP A 106 11.83 -2.35 -13.00
N ILE A 107 11.40 -3.39 -13.70
CA ILE A 107 10.01 -3.85 -13.72
C ILE A 107 9.57 -4.35 -12.33
N THR A 108 10.50 -4.77 -11.47
CA THR A 108 10.18 -5.22 -10.11
C THR A 108 9.69 -4.08 -9.21
N ASN A 109 10.04 -2.82 -9.51
CA ASN A 109 9.46 -1.66 -8.81
C ASN A 109 7.93 -1.58 -8.97
N PHE A 110 7.37 -2.19 -10.01
CA PHE A 110 5.94 -2.17 -10.28
C PHE A 110 5.11 -3.02 -9.29
N THR A 111 5.73 -3.74 -8.34
CA THR A 111 5.00 -4.30 -7.19
C THR A 111 4.38 -3.20 -6.33
N ASN A 112 5.05 -2.04 -6.25
CA ASN A 112 4.65 -0.91 -5.40
C ASN A 112 4.34 0.35 -6.21
N ARG A 113 4.26 0.25 -7.54
CA ARG A 113 3.74 1.36 -8.36
C ARG A 113 2.23 1.41 -8.36
N SER A 114 1.73 2.63 -8.30
CA SER A 114 0.32 2.98 -8.28
C SER A 114 0.03 4.14 -9.23
N PRO A 115 -1.24 4.37 -9.61
CA PRO A 115 -1.61 5.53 -10.45
C PRO A 115 -1.39 6.88 -9.75
N TYR A 116 -1.51 6.91 -8.43
CA TYR A 116 -1.32 8.09 -7.58
C TYR A 116 -0.51 7.71 -6.34
N PRO A 117 0.18 8.68 -5.70
CA PRO A 117 0.73 8.49 -4.37
C PRO A 117 -0.38 8.01 -3.41
N MET A 118 -0.10 6.92 -2.68
CA MET A 118 -1.07 6.35 -1.76
C MET A 118 -0.43 5.54 -0.64
N LEU A 119 -1.09 5.56 0.52
CA LEU A 119 -0.77 4.78 1.70
C LEU A 119 -1.88 3.75 1.93
N HIS A 120 -1.52 2.50 2.15
CA HIS A 120 -2.45 1.42 2.48
C HIS A 120 -2.31 1.06 3.95
N LEU A 121 -3.31 1.42 4.73
CA LEU A 121 -3.40 1.10 6.15
C LEU A 121 -3.95 -0.31 6.32
N LEU A 122 -3.16 -1.16 6.96
CA LEU A 122 -3.42 -2.59 7.09
C LEU A 122 -3.43 -2.98 8.56
N ARG A 123 -4.34 -3.88 8.94
CA ARG A 123 -4.32 -4.50 10.27
C ARG A 123 -3.32 -5.63 10.31
N GLU A 124 -2.39 -5.59 11.26
CA GLU A 124 -1.40 -6.65 11.44
C GLU A 124 -2.06 -7.99 11.74
N ALA A 125 -3.11 -8.02 12.57
CA ALA A 125 -3.89 -9.23 12.82
C ALA A 125 -4.48 -9.84 11.53
N SER A 126 -4.82 -9.02 10.53
CA SER A 126 -5.32 -9.52 9.23
C SER A 126 -4.21 -10.13 8.39
N ILE A 127 -3.03 -9.51 8.42
CA ILE A 127 -1.84 -10.04 7.77
C ILE A 127 -1.44 -11.36 8.43
N SER A 128 -1.32 -11.41 9.76
CA SER A 128 -0.97 -12.61 10.54
C SER A 128 -1.89 -13.79 10.24
N ARG A 129 -3.22 -13.60 10.27
CA ARG A 129 -4.18 -14.65 9.88
C ARG A 129 -3.97 -15.12 8.45
N ALA A 130 -3.68 -14.18 7.54
CA ALA A 130 -3.42 -14.54 6.16
C ALA A 130 -2.10 -15.31 6.00
N VAL A 131 -1.06 -14.96 6.77
CA VAL A 131 0.23 -15.68 6.85
C VAL A 131 0.01 -17.13 7.27
N GLU A 132 -0.75 -17.34 8.35
CA GLU A 132 -1.07 -18.69 8.86
C GLU A 132 -1.80 -19.54 7.82
N SER A 133 -2.63 -18.90 6.98
CA SER A 133 -3.43 -19.58 5.95
C SER A 133 -2.71 -19.73 4.59
N PHE A 134 -1.59 -19.03 4.38
CA PHE A 134 -0.90 -18.98 3.08
C PHE A 134 0.53 -19.54 3.20
N PRO A 135 0.75 -20.81 2.82
CA PRO A 135 2.09 -21.39 2.85
C PRO A 135 3.03 -20.64 1.89
N GLY A 136 4.25 -20.35 2.34
CA GLY A 136 5.29 -19.71 1.52
C GLY A 136 5.20 -18.17 1.48
N ILE A 137 4.87 -17.52 2.59
CA ILE A 137 4.78 -16.05 2.63
C ILE A 137 6.10 -15.35 2.24
N ASP A 138 7.23 -15.92 2.66
CA ASP A 138 8.56 -15.41 2.36
C ASP A 138 8.86 -15.50 0.85
N GLU A 139 8.13 -16.34 0.13
CA GLU A 139 8.22 -16.46 -1.32
C GLU A 139 7.36 -15.44 -2.07
N ILE A 140 6.46 -14.70 -1.42
CA ILE A 140 5.58 -13.73 -2.10
C ILE A 140 6.42 -12.66 -2.80
N ALA A 141 7.34 -12.02 -2.10
CA ALA A 141 8.18 -10.99 -2.70
C ALA A 141 9.05 -11.54 -3.85
N PRO A 142 9.82 -12.64 -3.68
CA PRO A 142 10.52 -13.30 -4.78
C PRO A 142 9.63 -13.67 -5.96
N ARG A 143 8.46 -14.26 -5.71
CA ARG A 143 7.51 -14.69 -6.74
C ARG A 143 6.90 -13.51 -7.48
N ASN A 144 6.60 -12.42 -6.79
CA ASN A 144 6.11 -11.18 -7.41
C ASN A 144 7.17 -10.58 -8.34
N MET A 145 8.41 -10.51 -7.87
CA MET A 145 9.54 -10.04 -8.69
C MET A 145 9.70 -10.91 -9.94
N GLU A 146 9.68 -12.23 -9.80
CA GLU A 146 9.78 -13.16 -10.93
C GLU A 146 8.59 -13.03 -11.89
N THR A 147 7.38 -12.90 -11.35
CA THR A 147 6.17 -12.67 -12.16
C THR A 147 6.29 -11.39 -12.98
N LEU A 148 6.76 -10.29 -12.38
CA LEU A 148 6.95 -9.02 -13.07
C LEU A 148 8.10 -9.08 -14.09
N ARG A 149 9.20 -9.78 -13.78
CA ARG A 149 10.29 -10.02 -14.73
C ARG A 149 9.80 -10.77 -15.97
N ARG A 150 9.03 -11.84 -15.78
CA ARG A 150 8.43 -12.62 -16.87
C ARG A 150 7.42 -11.82 -17.68
N LEU A 151 6.63 -10.98 -17.02
CA LEU A 151 5.64 -10.12 -17.66
C LEU A 151 6.32 -9.02 -18.50
N GLY A 152 7.38 -8.43 -17.95
CA GLY A 152 8.09 -7.30 -18.55
C GLY A 152 7.21 -6.05 -18.72
N HIS A 153 7.81 -4.98 -19.25
CA HIS A 153 7.12 -3.71 -19.47
C HIS A 153 5.98 -3.80 -20.50
N GLU A 154 6.14 -4.62 -21.54
CA GLU A 154 5.10 -4.83 -22.55
C GLU A 154 3.90 -5.60 -22.01
N GLY A 155 4.13 -6.66 -21.26
CA GLY A 155 3.07 -7.39 -20.58
C GLY A 155 2.34 -6.49 -19.59
N TRP A 156 3.08 -5.69 -18.82
CA TRP A 156 2.48 -4.75 -17.88
C TRP A 156 1.59 -3.72 -18.57
N ARG A 157 2.07 -3.08 -19.65
CA ARG A 157 1.28 -2.08 -20.40
C ARG A 157 -0.03 -2.65 -20.94
N ARG A 158 -0.03 -3.90 -21.42
CA ARG A 158 -1.23 -4.56 -21.94
C ARG A 158 -2.34 -4.73 -20.89
N LEU A 159 -2.01 -4.81 -19.61
CA LEU A 159 -3.00 -4.93 -18.52
C LEU A 159 -3.89 -3.69 -18.33
N TRP A 160 -3.56 -2.56 -18.96
CA TRP A 160 -4.26 -1.28 -18.80
C TRP A 160 -5.02 -0.85 -20.05
N ILE A 161 -4.97 -1.65 -21.13
CA ILE A 161 -5.57 -1.35 -22.43
C ILE A 161 -6.82 -2.22 -22.69
N GLU A 162 -7.05 -3.24 -21.86
CA GLU A 162 -8.29 -4.03 -21.79
C GLU A 162 -9.19 -3.54 -20.65
#